data_AF-A0A7W1FRG2-F1
#
_entry.id   AF-A0A7W1FRG2-F1
#
_cell.length_a   1.000
_cell.length_b   1.000
_cell.length_c   1.000
_cell.angle_alpha   90.00
_cell.angle_beta   90.00
_cell.angle_gamma   90.00
#
_symmetry.space_group_name_H-M   'P 1'
#
loop_
_entity.id
_entity.type
_entity.pdbx_description
1 polymer ?
#
loop_
_entity_poly.entity_id
_entity_poly.type
_entity_poly.pdbx_seq_one_letter_code
_entity_poly.pdbx_strand_id
1 'polypeptide(L)' 'MADTDCMVRYDVELASPSEGAAGEGDLSFAAFSLAHAACGDEVLEVRIGERMLLVWCMGCAVMEVFGPCNR' A
#
# COMPACT_ATOMS: atom_id res chain seq x y z
N MET A 1 -33.09 -0.66 -16.68
CA MET A 1 -32.56 0.09 -15.53
C MET A 1 -31.06 -0.12 -15.56
N ALA A 2 -30.28 0.92 -15.85
CA ALA A 2 -28.83 0.82 -15.91
C ALA A 2 -28.29 1.02 -14.49
N ASP A 3 -27.65 -0.02 -13.96
CA ASP A 3 -26.84 0.05 -12.74
C ASP A 3 -25.59 0.87 -13.07
N THR A 4 -25.63 2.17 -12.79
CA THR A 4 -24.44 3.00 -12.80
C THR A 4 -23.67 2.71 -11.52
N ASP A 5 -22.73 1.79 -11.65
CA ASP A 5 -21.68 1.47 -10.69
C ASP A 5 -21.06 2.78 -10.15
N CYS A 6 -21.35 3.09 -8.88
CA CYS A 6 -20.76 4.22 -8.18
C CYS A 6 -19.29 3.91 -7.89
N MET A 7 -18.42 4.15 -8.88
CA MET A 7 -16.98 4.16 -8.64
C MET A 7 -16.64 5.29 -7.68
N VAL A 8 -16.57 4.97 -6.40
CA VAL A 8 -16.08 5.87 -5.34
C VAL A 8 -14.61 6.12 -5.64
N ARG A 9 -14.29 7.34 -6.07
CA ARG A 9 -12.91 7.77 -6.22
C ARG A 9 -12.38 8.08 -4.83
N TYR A 10 -11.53 7.21 -4.31
CA TYR A 10 -10.74 7.50 -3.11
C TYR A 10 -9.59 8.41 -3.55
N ASP A 11 -9.53 9.63 -3.04
CA ASP A 11 -8.34 10.46 -3.13
C ASP A 11 -7.27 9.83 -2.23
N VAL A 12 -6.41 9.00 -2.83
CA VAL A 12 -5.31 8.31 -2.15
C VAL A 12 -4.07 9.18 -2.22
N GLU A 13 -3.57 9.60 -1.07
CA GLU A 13 -2.25 10.21 -0.98
C GLU A 13 -1.20 9.11 -1.04
N LEU A 14 -0.38 9.13 -2.11
CA LEU A 14 0.77 8.23 -2.23
C LEU A 14 1.85 8.71 -1.26
N ALA A 15 2.25 7.85 -0.33
CA ALA A 15 3.44 8.12 0.47
C ALA A 15 4.65 8.22 -0.47
N SER A 16 5.41 9.31 -0.35
CA SER A 16 6.63 9.50 -1.12
C SER A 16 7.58 8.33 -0.87
N PRO A 17 8.19 7.74 -1.92
CA PRO A 17 9.18 6.68 -1.73
C PRO A 17 10.31 7.22 -0.87
N SER A 18 10.48 6.63 0.32
CA SER A 18 11.58 6.95 1.21
C SER A 18 12.90 6.59 0.51
N GLU A 19 13.71 7.58 0.17
CA GLU A 19 15.09 7.38 -0.28
C GLU A 19 15.97 6.97 0.93
N GLY A 20 15.72 5.77 1.45
CA GLY A 20 16.31 5.29 2.69
C GLY A 20 16.72 3.83 2.61
N ALA A 21 18.02 3.61 2.38
CA ALA A 21 18.78 2.39 2.63
C ALA A 21 18.28 1.08 1.98
N ALA A 22 18.76 0.84 0.75
CA ALA A 22 19.00 -0.51 0.27
C ALA A 22 20.13 -1.15 1.12
N GLY A 23 19.80 -1.69 2.30
CA GLY A 23 20.76 -2.33 3.18
C GLY A 23 20.15 -2.71 4.51
N GLU A 24 20.05 -4.02 4.76
CA GLU A 24 19.59 -4.66 6.00
C GLU A 24 18.12 -4.42 6.37
N GLY A 25 17.24 -5.25 5.79
CA GLY A 25 15.90 -5.56 6.30
C GLY A 25 14.98 -4.35 6.50
N ASP A 26 14.59 -3.69 5.41
CA ASP A 26 13.60 -2.62 5.46
C ASP A 26 12.31 -3.10 6.17
N LEU A 27 12.10 -2.59 7.39
CA LEU A 27 10.95 -2.92 8.23
C LEU A 27 9.72 -2.07 7.85
N SER A 28 9.80 -1.25 6.81
CA SER A 28 8.70 -0.40 6.32
C SER A 28 7.39 -1.17 6.17
N PHE A 29 7.43 -2.35 5.53
CA PHE A 29 6.24 -3.19 5.35
C PHE A 29 5.64 -3.65 6.70
N ALA A 30 6.50 -4.07 7.64
CA ALA A 30 6.05 -4.48 8.97
C ALA A 30 5.48 -3.30 9.77
N ALA A 31 6.10 -2.12 9.67
CA ALA A 31 5.64 -0.90 10.31
C ALA A 31 4.28 -0.45 9.75
N PHE A 32 4.11 -0.43 8.43
CA PHE A 32 2.83 -0.14 7.77
C PHE A 32 1.75 -1.13 8.22
N SER A 33 2.05 -2.43 8.16
CA SER A 33 1.09 -3.48 8.53
C SER A 33 0.64 -3.38 9.99
N LEU A 34 1.56 -3.06 10.91
CA LEU A 34 1.23 -2.84 12.32
C LEU A 34 0.40 -1.57 12.54
N ALA A 35 0.72 -0.48 11.85
CA ALA A 35 -0.02 0.77 11.95
C ALA A 35 -1.48 0.63 11.48
N HIS A 36 -1.74 -0.25 10.50
CA HIS A 36 -3.07 -0.46 9.92
C HIS A 36 -3.76 -1.77 10.36
N ALA A 37 -3.19 -2.51 11.31
CA ALA A 37 -3.76 -3.79 11.76
C ALA A 37 -5.19 -3.67 12.31
N ALA A 38 -5.55 -2.51 12.88
CA ALA A 38 -6.89 -2.23 13.39
C ALA A 38 -7.93 -1.96 12.29
N CYS A 39 -7.51 -1.67 11.05
CA CYS A 39 -8.40 -1.41 9.92
C CYS A 39 -9.02 -2.70 9.34
N GLY A 40 -8.52 -3.87 9.73
CA GLY A 40 -9.13 -5.15 9.40
C GLY A 40 -9.21 -5.43 7.91
N ASP A 41 -10.44 -5.59 7.40
CA ASP A 41 -10.76 -5.91 6.01
C ASP A 41 -10.60 -4.73 5.04
N GLU A 42 -10.32 -3.53 5.55
CA GLU A 42 -10.03 -2.35 4.74
C GLU A 42 -8.59 -2.31 4.20
N VAL A 43 -7.77 -3.32 4.49
CA VAL A 43 -6.38 -3.44 4.01
C VAL A 43 -6.27 -4.46 2.88
N LEU A 44 -5.79 -4.01 1.72
CA LEU A 44 -5.55 -4.82 0.53
C LEU A 44 -4.05 -4.98 0.28
N GLU A 45 -3.62 -6.21 0.04
CA GLU A 45 -2.25 -6.54 -0.39
C GLU A 45 -2.27 -7.04 -1.85
N VAL A 46 -1.47 -6.42 -2.70
CA VAL A 46 -1.35 -6.77 -4.13
C VAL A 46 0.12 -6.99 -4.47
N ARG A 47 0.45 -8.16 -5.01
CA ARG A 47 1.79 -8.42 -5.54
C ARG A 47 1.95 -7.79 -6.92
N ILE A 48 3.04 -7.05 -7.10
CA ILE A 48 3.44 -6.43 -8.37
C ILE A 48 4.68 -7.15 -8.89
N GLY A 49 4.48 -7.97 -9.93
CA GLY A 49 5.54 -8.84 -10.44
C GLY A 49 6.02 -9.83 -9.38
N GLU A 50 7.33 -10.10 -9.36
CA GLU A 50 7.91 -11.14 -8.51
C GLU A 50 8.42 -10.62 -7.15
N ARG A 51 8.72 -9.33 -7.03
CA ARG A 51 9.49 -8.78 -5.91
C ARG A 51 8.90 -7.54 -5.25
N MET A 52 7.83 -6.98 -5.81
CA MET A 52 7.20 -5.78 -5.27
C MET A 52 5.81 -6.11 -4.74
N LEU A 53 5.37 -5.32 -3.77
CA LEU A 53 4.13 -5.53 -3.05
C LEU A 53 3.52 -4.16 -2.76
N LEU A 54 2.30 -3.95 -3.19
CA LEU A 54 1.52 -2.76 -2.90
C LEU A 54 0.56 -3.08 -1.76
N VAL A 55 0.56 -2.26 -0.72
CA VAL A 55 -0.44 -2.32 0.34
C VAL A 55 -1.26 -1.05 0.29
N TRP A 56 -2.57 -1.21 0.37
CA TRP A 56 -3.51 -0.09 0.43
C TRP A 56 -4.47 -0.28 1.59
N CYS A 57 -4.48 0.67 2.52
CA CYS A 57 -5.52 0.76 3.52
C CYS A 57 -6.57 1.77 3.04
N MET A 58 -7.76 1.28 2.70
CA MET A 58 -8.90 2.09 2.26
C MET A 58 -9.47 2.93 3.40
N GLY A 59 -9.50 2.39 4.63
CA GLY A 59 -9.98 3.09 5.82
C GLY A 59 -9.16 4.33 6.16
N CYS A 60 -7.85 4.26 5.94
CA CYS A 60 -6.93 5.39 6.15
C CYS A 60 -6.59 6.16 4.87
N ALA A 61 -7.11 5.74 3.71
CA ALA A 61 -6.81 6.30 2.39
C ALA A 61 -5.30 6.41 2.07
N VAL A 62 -4.47 5.46 2.57
CA VAL A 62 -3.02 5.47 2.39
C VAL A 62 -2.52 4.23 1.65
N MET A 63 -1.61 4.44 0.70
CA MET A 63 -1.05 3.38 -0.14
C MET A 63 0.48 3.49 -0.19
N GLU A 64 1.14 2.33 -0.15
CA GLU A 64 2.60 2.23 -0.20
C GLU A 64 3.03 1.01 -1.03
N VAL A 65 4.18 1.11 -1.70
CA VAL A 65 4.79 0.04 -2.49
C VAL A 65 6.12 -0.36 -1.86
N PHE A 66 6.22 -1.62 -1.48
CA PHE A 66 7.39 -2.24 -0.88
C PHE A 66 8.12 -3.11 -1.90
N GLY A 67 9.44 -3.09 -1.88
CA GLY A 67 10.26 -3.95 -2.70
C GLY A 67 11.63 -3.33 -3.01
N PRO A 68 12.54 -4.12 -3.60
CA PRO A 68 13.84 -3.60 -4.00
C PRO A 68 13.65 -2.55 -5.09
N CYS A 69 14.17 -1.34 -4.89
CA CYS A 69 14.36 -0.37 -5.96
C CYS A 69 15.33 -0.98 -6.97
N ASN A 70 14.84 -1.54 -8.08
CA ASN A 70 15.69 -1.85 -9.22
C ASN A 70 16.18 -0.51 -9.78
N ARG A 71 17.41 -0.13 -9.43
CA ARG A 71 18.13 0.98 -10.03
C ARG A 71 19.17 0.45 -11.00
#